data_AF-A0A316RU21-F1
#
_entry.id   AF-A0A316RU21-F1
#
_cell.length_a   1.000
_cell.length_b   1.000
_cell.length_c   1.000
_cell.angle_alpha   90.00
_cell.angle_beta   90.00
_cell.angle_gamma   90.00
#
_symmetry.space_group_name_H-M   'P 1'
#
loop_
_entity.id
_entity.type
_entity.pdbx_description
1 polymer ?
#
loop_
_entity_poly.entity_id
_entity_poly.type
_entity_poly.pdbx_seq_one_letter_code
_entity_poly.pdbx_strand_id
1 'polypeptide(L)'
;MTRSAFQNRLNAAMVRAGLKQADLVRMAAERGQKLGKSQVSQYVSGKVSPRRDVLALLADLLGVTEAWLSGAEPDAEVDGSVDVAAGSTASAAAPAAASSTVAPSTSPSAAAPSAPAAPSAAVPSAAGTAALGPTTSSHPQPTTQRSTTMREFKKSSKLDNVLYDVRGPVVDEAARMEEDGARILKLNIGNPAPFGFRAPDEVVFDMRQQLADCEGYSDSRGLFAARKAIMQYAQLRNIPNVDMKHIYTGNGVSELIQLSMHALLDNGDEVLIPSPDYPLWTACVTLAGGTPVHYVCDEANEWNPDLEDMEKKVTPATKAIVVINPNNPTGAVYSREILEGIVEIARKHQLMIFADEIYDRLIMDGYQHISIASLAPDLPCVTYSGLSKSHMVCGYRVGWMVLSGNQRCMRDFILGVNMLSNMRLCSNVPAQSIVQTALGGYQSVNEYIRPGGRVYEQRNYVYEALNSIDGITAVKPKAAFYIFPKMDIKKFNITDDEQFALDLLHEKKILITRGGGFNWGEPDHFRIVYLPRMEVLKESMEDLADFFAHYRQ
;
A
#
# COMPACT_ATOMS: atom_id res chain seq x y z
N MET A 1 -20.22 46.24 7.69
CA MET A 1 -19.42 45.31 8.53
C MET A 1 -18.36 44.68 7.64
N THR A 2 -17.09 45.10 7.75
CA THR A 2 -16.02 44.41 7.04
C THR A 2 -15.74 43.09 7.76
N ARG A 3 -15.81 41.99 7.03
CA ARG A 3 -15.70 40.62 7.59
C ARG A 3 -14.39 40.39 8.37
N SER A 4 -13.32 41.08 7.97
CA SER A 4 -12.01 41.06 8.63
C SER A 4 -12.01 41.76 9.99
N ALA A 5 -12.77 42.86 10.17
CA ALA A 5 -12.78 43.61 11.43
C ALA A 5 -13.45 42.82 12.56
N PHE A 6 -14.60 42.21 12.27
CA PHE A 6 -15.31 41.36 13.24
C PHE A 6 -14.46 40.15 13.67
N GLN A 7 -13.84 39.46 12.72
CA GLN A 7 -12.99 38.30 13.01
C GLN A 7 -11.84 38.68 13.96
N ASN A 8 -11.13 39.78 13.67
CA ASN A 8 -9.99 40.22 14.48
C ASN A 8 -10.43 40.61 15.89
N ARG A 9 -11.55 41.34 16.03
CA ARG A 9 -12.09 41.76 17.33
C ARG A 9 -12.65 40.60 18.14
N LEU A 10 -13.29 39.62 17.50
CA LEU A 10 -13.74 38.40 18.14
C LEU A 10 -12.55 37.62 18.74
N ASN A 11 -11.48 37.43 17.95
CA ASN A 11 -10.27 36.76 18.43
C ASN A 11 -9.61 37.53 19.58
N ALA A 12 -9.48 38.85 19.46
CA ALA A 12 -8.89 39.69 20.51
C ALA A 12 -9.71 39.66 21.80
N ALA A 13 -11.04 39.74 21.72
CA ALA A 13 -11.92 39.69 22.88
C ALA A 13 -11.90 38.32 23.56
N MET A 14 -11.86 37.22 22.79
CA MET A 14 -11.71 35.87 23.32
C MET A 14 -10.40 35.68 24.09
N VAL A 15 -9.29 36.20 23.54
CA VAL A 15 -7.97 36.17 24.21
C VAL A 15 -8.02 37.00 25.50
N ARG A 16 -8.57 38.22 25.45
CA ARG A 16 -8.69 39.10 26.62
C ARG A 16 -9.54 38.49 27.74
N ALA A 17 -10.61 37.78 27.37
CA ALA A 17 -11.48 37.09 28.32
C ALA A 17 -10.92 35.72 28.76
N GLY A 18 -9.80 35.25 28.19
CA GLY A 18 -9.24 33.92 28.47
C GLY A 18 -10.12 32.76 28.00
N LEU A 19 -10.99 32.98 27.01
CA LEU A 19 -11.99 32.02 26.55
C LEU A 19 -11.58 31.31 25.27
N LYS A 20 -11.77 29.99 25.21
CA LYS A 20 -11.66 29.20 23.97
C LYS A 20 -13.01 29.14 23.26
N GLN A 21 -13.01 28.72 21.99
CA GLN A 21 -14.25 28.57 21.20
C GLN A 21 -15.27 27.64 21.89
N ALA A 22 -14.79 26.59 22.56
CA ALA A 22 -15.64 25.66 23.31
C ALA A 22 -16.30 26.31 24.53
N ASP A 23 -15.65 27.30 25.15
CA ASP A 23 -16.21 28.01 26.29
C ASP A 23 -17.39 28.90 25.87
N LEU A 24 -17.29 29.58 24.72
CA LEU A 24 -18.41 30.35 24.16
C LEU A 24 -19.64 29.47 23.88
N VAL A 25 -19.42 28.26 23.34
CA VAL A 25 -20.50 27.29 23.11
C VAL A 25 -21.12 26.82 24.42
N ARG A 26 -20.31 26.54 25.44
CA ARG A 26 -20.78 26.13 26.76
C ARG A 26 -21.58 27.25 27.44
N MET A 27 -21.04 28.47 27.49
CA MET A 27 -21.69 29.63 28.12
C MET A 27 -22.98 30.04 27.41
N ALA A 28 -23.02 29.92 26.07
CA ALA A 28 -24.26 30.11 25.32
C ALA A 28 -25.34 29.07 25.72
N ALA A 29 -24.95 27.80 25.84
CA ALA A 29 -25.85 26.73 26.25
C ALA A 29 -26.35 26.89 27.70
N GLU A 30 -25.50 27.36 28.62
CA GLU A 30 -25.87 27.71 30.00
C GLU A 30 -26.92 28.83 30.07
N ARG A 31 -26.91 29.76 29.09
CA ARG A 31 -27.92 30.82 28.93
C ARG A 31 -29.14 30.38 28.09
N GLY A 32 -29.26 29.09 27.76
CA GLY A 32 -30.36 28.54 26.96
C GLY A 32 -30.34 28.95 25.49
N GLN A 33 -29.22 29.51 24.99
CA GLN A 33 -29.09 29.94 23.60
C GLN A 33 -28.30 28.93 22.76
N LYS A 34 -28.70 28.74 21.50
CA LYS A 34 -28.05 27.79 20.59
C LYS A 34 -26.88 28.44 19.86
N LEU A 35 -25.66 28.00 20.18
CA LEU A 35 -24.45 28.38 19.46
C LEU A 35 -23.65 27.12 19.09
N GLY A 36 -23.55 26.81 17.80
CA GLY A 36 -22.90 25.58 17.33
C GLY A 36 -21.37 25.67 17.29
N LYS A 37 -20.66 24.56 17.60
CA LYS A 37 -19.18 24.50 17.50
C LYS A 37 -18.66 24.86 16.11
N SER A 38 -19.30 24.35 15.06
CA SER A 38 -18.95 24.67 13.66
C SER A 38 -19.20 26.16 13.34
N GLN A 39 -20.25 26.73 13.90
CA GLN A 39 -20.64 28.12 13.69
C GLN A 39 -19.63 29.10 14.32
N VAL A 40 -19.17 28.85 15.55
CA VAL A 40 -18.12 29.64 16.20
C VAL A 40 -16.78 29.55 15.45
N SER A 41 -16.43 28.34 14.97
CA SER A 41 -15.22 28.15 14.17
C SER A 41 -15.26 28.95 12.85
N GLN A 42 -16.42 29.04 12.20
CA GLN A 42 -16.61 29.86 11.00
C GLN A 42 -16.49 31.36 11.29
N TYR A 43 -16.89 31.82 12.47
CA TYR A 43 -16.73 33.23 12.88
C TYR A 43 -15.27 33.57 13.19
N VAL A 44 -14.57 32.70 13.93
CA VAL A 44 -13.16 32.88 14.27
C VAL A 44 -12.24 32.81 13.04
N SER A 45 -12.61 32.00 12.04
CA SER A 45 -11.89 31.92 10.76
C SER A 45 -12.32 33.00 9.75
N GLY A 46 -13.28 33.85 10.09
CA GLY A 46 -13.79 34.90 9.19
C GLY A 46 -14.57 34.36 7.98
N LYS A 47 -14.91 33.07 7.96
CA LYS A 47 -15.64 32.41 6.85
C LYS A 47 -17.09 32.86 6.75
N VAL A 48 -17.70 33.31 7.86
CA VAL A 48 -19.09 33.79 7.95
C VAL A 48 -19.16 34.95 8.95
N SER A 49 -20.09 35.89 8.78
CA SER A 49 -20.41 36.91 9.79
C SER A 49 -21.67 36.50 10.55
N PRO A 50 -21.76 36.71 11.87
CA PRO A 50 -22.93 36.36 12.64
C PRO A 50 -24.14 37.20 12.24
N ARG A 51 -25.34 36.63 12.41
CA ARG A 51 -26.59 37.39 12.41
C ARG A 51 -26.65 38.25 13.67
N ARG A 52 -27.52 39.27 13.67
CA ARG A 52 -27.59 40.27 14.75
C ARG A 52 -27.83 39.68 16.14
N ASP A 53 -28.69 38.66 16.23
CA ASP A 53 -28.96 37.89 17.45
C ASP A 53 -27.71 37.17 17.99
N VAL A 54 -26.95 36.54 17.10
CA VAL A 54 -25.70 35.83 17.47
C VAL A 54 -24.58 36.82 17.80
N LEU A 55 -24.54 37.97 17.13
CA LEU A 55 -23.59 39.04 17.44
C LEU A 55 -23.85 39.61 18.84
N ALA A 56 -25.11 39.86 19.19
CA ALA A 56 -25.52 40.33 20.52
C ALA A 56 -25.12 39.33 21.60
N LEU A 57 -25.39 38.03 21.38
CA LEU A 57 -24.95 36.97 22.28
C LEU A 57 -23.43 36.95 22.45
N LEU A 58 -22.66 37.02 21.37
CA LEU A 58 -21.19 37.00 21.44
C LEU A 58 -20.64 38.23 22.17
N ALA A 59 -21.22 39.40 21.95
CA ALA A 59 -20.82 40.64 22.61
C ALA A 59 -21.07 40.57 24.13
N ASP A 60 -22.24 40.11 24.53
CA ASP A 60 -22.65 39.88 25.92
C ASP A 60 -21.76 38.82 26.62
N LEU A 61 -21.49 37.68 25.97
CA LEU A 61 -20.60 36.65 26.49
C LEU A 61 -19.15 37.13 26.69
N LEU A 62 -18.69 38.08 25.87
CA LEU A 62 -17.33 38.60 25.87
C LEU A 62 -17.19 39.91 26.65
N GLY A 63 -18.28 40.45 27.20
CA GLY A 63 -18.28 41.71 27.94
C GLY A 63 -17.88 42.92 27.08
N VAL A 64 -18.33 42.97 25.81
CA VAL A 64 -18.07 44.07 24.88
C VAL A 64 -19.37 44.59 24.26
N THR A 65 -19.33 45.79 23.67
CA THR A 65 -20.50 46.33 22.94
C THR A 65 -20.64 45.63 21.58
N GLU A 66 -21.88 45.48 21.10
CA GLU A 66 -22.16 44.97 19.74
C GLU A 66 -21.53 45.85 18.66
N ALA A 67 -21.52 47.17 18.89
CA ALA A 67 -20.98 48.16 17.98
C ALA A 67 -19.44 48.06 17.89
N TRP A 68 -18.75 47.83 19.01
CA TRP A 68 -17.32 47.52 18.98
C TRP A 68 -17.06 46.17 18.34
N LEU A 69 -17.75 45.10 18.74
CA LEU A 69 -17.48 43.77 18.19
C LEU A 69 -17.72 43.70 16.67
N SER A 70 -18.70 44.47 16.17
CA SER A 70 -19.02 44.53 14.73
C SER A 70 -18.06 45.36 13.88
N GLY A 71 -17.16 46.14 14.48
CA GLY A 71 -16.34 47.09 13.74
C GLY A 71 -17.01 48.45 13.49
N ALA A 72 -18.15 48.74 14.13
CA ALA A 72 -18.88 50.00 13.96
C ALA A 72 -18.34 51.14 14.85
N GLU A 73 -17.71 50.81 15.99
CA GLU A 73 -17.00 51.77 16.86
C GLU A 73 -15.47 51.70 16.64
N PRO A 74 -14.74 52.82 16.68
CA PRO A 74 -13.27 52.81 16.70
C PRO A 74 -12.73 52.19 18.01
N ASP A 75 -11.49 51.71 18.00
CA ASP A 75 -10.85 51.16 19.21
C ASP A 75 -10.52 52.32 20.18
N ALA A 76 -11.01 52.24 21.42
CA ALA A 76 -10.69 53.23 22.45
C ALA A 76 -9.29 52.98 23.02
N GLU A 77 -8.49 54.04 23.16
CA GLU A 77 -7.20 54.02 23.86
C GLU A 77 -7.41 53.64 25.34
N VAL A 78 -6.61 52.69 25.83
CA VAL A 78 -6.70 52.16 27.19
C VAL A 78 -6.11 53.17 28.16
N ASP A 79 -6.94 53.71 29.04
CA ASP A 79 -6.49 54.25 30.34
C ASP A 79 -7.08 53.40 31.47
N GLY A 80 -6.26 53.10 32.46
CA GLY A 80 -6.47 52.02 33.41
C GLY A 80 -7.38 52.37 34.58
N SER A 81 -8.33 51.48 34.90
CA SER A 81 -8.73 51.19 36.29
C SER A 81 -9.65 49.98 36.36
N VAL A 82 -9.44 49.21 37.44
CA VAL A 82 -10.08 47.98 37.90
C VAL A 82 -11.55 48.22 38.27
N ASP A 83 -12.44 47.22 38.10
CA ASP A 83 -13.37 46.81 39.19
C ASP A 83 -14.13 45.49 38.95
N VAL A 84 -14.29 44.78 40.05
CA VAL A 84 -14.90 43.45 40.23
C VAL A 84 -16.21 43.62 41.03
N ALA A 85 -17.34 43.10 40.55
CA ALA A 85 -18.53 42.75 41.35
C ALA A 85 -19.60 42.11 40.43
N ALA A 86 -20.02 40.85 40.62
CA ALA A 86 -20.95 40.31 41.63
C ALA A 86 -22.45 40.45 41.26
N GLY A 87 -23.17 39.32 41.28
CA GLY A 87 -24.51 39.26 41.88
C GLY A 87 -25.74 39.02 40.99
N SER A 88 -26.38 37.86 41.27
CA SER A 88 -27.84 37.72 41.49
C SER A 88 -28.77 37.59 40.25
N THR A 89 -29.37 36.42 40.02
CA THR A 89 -30.68 35.89 40.49
C THR A 89 -31.91 36.25 39.63
N ALA A 90 -32.54 35.19 39.13
CA ALA A 90 -33.97 34.88 39.15
C ALA A 90 -34.98 35.55 38.18
N SER A 91 -35.89 34.66 37.69
CA SER A 91 -37.31 34.89 37.37
C SER A 91 -37.62 35.58 36.02
N ALA A 92 -38.59 35.20 35.18
CA ALA A 92 -39.55 34.10 35.07
C ALA A 92 -40.27 34.23 33.71
N ALA A 93 -41.10 33.22 33.40
CA ALA A 93 -42.32 33.29 32.58
C ALA A 93 -42.20 33.22 31.04
N ALA A 94 -42.65 32.07 30.53
CA ALA A 94 -43.29 31.96 29.22
C ALA A 94 -44.69 32.62 29.23
N PRO A 95 -45.30 32.88 28.05
CA PRO A 95 -46.33 31.93 27.64
C PRO A 95 -46.40 31.63 26.12
N ALA A 96 -46.94 30.43 25.86
CA ALA A 96 -47.86 30.00 24.81
C ALA A 96 -47.60 30.40 23.33
N ALA A 97 -47.52 29.37 22.46
CA ALA A 97 -48.52 29.16 21.39
C ALA A 97 -48.31 27.81 20.68
N ALA A 98 -49.43 27.23 20.28
CA ALA A 98 -49.60 25.93 19.66
C ALA A 98 -49.18 25.88 18.19
N SER A 99 -48.84 24.68 17.70
CA SER A 99 -49.29 24.23 16.37
C SER A 99 -49.15 22.70 16.22
N SER A 100 -50.29 22.12 15.87
CA SER A 100 -50.55 20.78 15.36
C SER A 100 -49.73 20.38 14.12
N THR A 101 -49.48 19.07 13.94
CA THR A 101 -49.93 18.24 12.79
C THR A 101 -49.34 16.81 12.92
N VAL A 102 -50.21 15.80 13.08
CA VAL A 102 -50.69 14.81 12.07
C VAL A 102 -49.72 13.66 11.81
N ALA A 103 -50.20 12.45 12.14
CA ALA A 103 -49.59 11.13 11.94
C ALA A 103 -49.83 10.57 10.52
N PRO A 104 -49.10 9.51 10.10
CA PRO A 104 -49.52 8.68 8.97
C PRO A 104 -50.08 7.32 9.41
N SER A 105 -51.06 6.87 8.63
CA SER A 105 -51.81 5.62 8.74
C SER A 105 -51.23 4.47 7.89
N THR A 106 -51.59 3.25 8.31
CA THR A 106 -51.45 1.90 7.72
C THR A 106 -52.03 1.79 6.28
N SER A 107 -51.69 0.86 5.37
CA SER A 107 -51.71 -0.63 5.41
C SER A 107 -51.09 -1.22 4.08
N PRO A 108 -51.28 -2.49 3.64
CA PRO A 108 -50.22 -3.51 3.47
C PRO A 108 -49.97 -3.99 2.00
N SER A 109 -48.95 -4.84 1.76
CA SER A 109 -48.81 -5.55 0.46
C SER A 109 -48.07 -6.91 0.55
N ALA A 110 -48.80 -7.94 0.10
CA ALA A 110 -48.45 -9.11 -0.73
C ALA A 110 -47.21 -10.00 -0.46
N ALA A 111 -47.53 -11.22 0.03
CA ALA A 111 -47.22 -12.56 -0.51
C ALA A 111 -45.97 -12.79 -1.40
N ALA A 112 -45.12 -13.72 -0.93
CA ALA A 112 -44.09 -14.43 -1.69
C ALA A 112 -44.55 -15.85 -2.05
N PRO A 113 -44.19 -16.42 -3.22
CA PRO A 113 -44.38 -17.84 -3.50
C PRO A 113 -43.12 -18.66 -3.18
N SER A 114 -43.40 -19.86 -2.69
CA SER A 114 -42.51 -20.94 -2.30
C SER A 114 -41.93 -21.71 -3.51
N ALA A 115 -40.68 -22.16 -3.38
CA ALA A 115 -40.03 -23.08 -4.30
C ALA A 115 -40.36 -24.55 -3.94
N PRO A 116 -40.60 -25.45 -4.90
CA PRO A 116 -40.83 -26.86 -4.62
C PRO A 116 -39.53 -27.68 -4.60
N ALA A 117 -39.52 -28.67 -3.70
CA ALA A 117 -38.46 -29.64 -3.45
C ALA A 117 -38.35 -30.72 -4.55
N ALA A 118 -37.12 -31.19 -4.78
CA ALA A 118 -36.78 -32.28 -5.68
C ALA A 118 -37.15 -33.66 -5.09
N PRO A 119 -37.52 -34.67 -5.92
CA PRO A 119 -37.93 -35.98 -5.43
C PRO A 119 -36.76 -36.97 -5.27
N SER A 120 -36.86 -37.76 -4.21
CA SER A 120 -36.07 -38.93 -3.84
C SER A 120 -36.31 -40.10 -4.82
N ALA A 121 -35.24 -40.69 -5.35
CA ALA A 121 -35.29 -41.91 -6.16
C ALA A 121 -35.15 -43.17 -5.28
N ALA A 122 -36.18 -44.02 -5.31
CA ALA A 122 -36.20 -45.36 -4.72
C ALA A 122 -35.87 -46.42 -5.78
N VAL A 123 -35.07 -47.42 -5.39
CA VAL A 123 -34.67 -48.59 -6.17
C VAL A 123 -35.69 -49.73 -5.96
N PRO A 124 -36.08 -50.50 -7.00
CA PRO A 124 -36.92 -51.68 -6.81
C PRO A 124 -36.09 -52.96 -6.63
N SER A 125 -36.57 -53.83 -5.74
CA SER A 125 -36.09 -55.18 -5.49
C SER A 125 -36.58 -56.17 -6.56
N ALA A 126 -35.77 -57.18 -6.87
CA ALA A 126 -36.24 -58.42 -7.48
C ALA A 126 -35.67 -59.64 -6.73
N ALA A 127 -36.57 -60.52 -6.34
CA ALA A 127 -36.34 -61.78 -5.65
C ALA A 127 -35.84 -62.88 -6.60
N GLY A 128 -35.01 -63.79 -6.07
CA GLY A 128 -34.58 -65.02 -6.73
C GLY A 128 -34.27 -66.10 -5.69
N THR A 129 -34.91 -67.24 -5.87
CA THR A 129 -35.14 -68.36 -4.93
C THR A 129 -33.92 -69.23 -4.60
N ALA A 130 -34.01 -69.87 -3.43
CA ALA A 130 -33.02 -70.72 -2.77
C ALA A 130 -32.94 -72.16 -3.30
N ALA A 131 -31.78 -72.80 -3.09
CA ALA A 131 -31.62 -74.24 -2.94
C ALA A 131 -30.53 -74.54 -1.88
N LEU A 132 -30.85 -75.44 -0.96
CA LEU A 132 -30.12 -75.80 0.27
C LEU A 132 -29.01 -76.84 0.04
N GLY A 133 -27.90 -76.69 0.77
CA GLY A 133 -26.86 -77.72 0.97
C GLY A 133 -26.17 -77.52 2.35
N PRO A 134 -25.69 -78.59 3.03
CA PRO A 134 -25.59 -78.60 4.49
C PRO A 134 -24.22 -78.15 5.06
N THR A 135 -24.31 -77.40 6.15
CA THR A 135 -23.45 -77.36 7.35
C THR A 135 -21.92 -77.39 7.19
N THR A 136 -21.29 -76.24 7.43
CA THR A 136 -20.05 -76.15 8.23
C THR A 136 -20.12 -74.93 9.14
N SER A 137 -19.84 -75.14 10.42
CA SER A 137 -19.74 -74.09 11.43
C SER A 137 -18.46 -73.28 11.23
N SER A 138 -18.58 -72.03 10.81
CA SER A 138 -17.50 -71.05 10.90
C SER A 138 -18.05 -69.76 11.50
N HIS A 139 -17.57 -69.40 12.69
CA HIS A 139 -17.80 -68.08 13.27
C HIS A 139 -17.46 -66.99 12.23
N PRO A 140 -18.35 -66.03 11.95
CA PRO A 140 -17.98 -64.88 11.15
C PRO A 140 -17.01 -64.04 11.99
N GLN A 141 -15.72 -64.05 11.61
CA GLN A 141 -14.84 -62.96 12.00
C GLN A 141 -15.48 -61.66 11.50
N PRO A 142 -15.55 -60.59 12.31
CA PRO A 142 -15.95 -59.29 11.81
C PRO A 142 -14.92 -58.91 10.76
N THR A 143 -15.34 -58.91 9.49
CA THR A 143 -14.65 -58.21 8.43
C THR A 143 -14.66 -56.75 8.84
N THR A 144 -13.60 -56.34 9.53
CA THR A 144 -13.27 -54.93 9.70
C THR A 144 -13.14 -54.39 8.30
N GLN A 145 -14.18 -53.70 7.81
CA GLN A 145 -14.07 -52.85 6.64
C GLN A 145 -12.86 -51.97 6.92
N ARG A 146 -11.76 -52.23 6.19
CA ARG A 146 -10.58 -51.39 6.23
C ARG A 146 -11.06 -49.96 6.04
N SER A 147 -10.82 -49.14 7.05
CA SER A 147 -11.00 -47.69 6.99
C SER A 147 -10.48 -47.22 5.64
N THR A 148 -11.37 -46.76 4.76
CA THR A 148 -10.97 -46.18 3.49
C THR A 148 -10.11 -44.97 3.84
N THR A 149 -8.85 -44.96 3.42
CA THR A 149 -7.99 -43.81 3.61
C THR A 149 -8.70 -42.59 3.04
N MET A 150 -8.87 -41.58 3.89
CA MET A 150 -9.51 -40.32 3.49
C MET A 150 -8.78 -39.74 2.28
N ARG A 151 -9.53 -39.21 1.31
CA ARG A 151 -8.95 -38.53 0.14
C ARG A 151 -8.08 -37.37 0.62
N GLU A 152 -6.83 -37.35 0.17
CA GLU A 152 -5.93 -36.23 0.37
C GLU A 152 -6.29 -35.09 -0.60
N PHE A 153 -6.40 -33.87 -0.09
CA PHE A 153 -6.60 -32.67 -0.90
C PHE A 153 -5.27 -31.95 -1.05
N LYS A 154 -4.64 -32.09 -2.22
CA LYS A 154 -3.37 -31.41 -2.54
C LYS A 154 -3.64 -29.99 -3.03
N LYS A 155 -2.65 -29.10 -2.89
CA LYS A 155 -2.65 -27.80 -3.57
C LYS A 155 -2.75 -27.98 -5.08
N SER A 156 -3.28 -26.98 -5.79
CA SER A 156 -3.31 -27.00 -7.26
C SER A 156 -1.89 -27.05 -7.84
N SER A 157 -1.71 -27.77 -8.94
CA SER A 157 -0.41 -27.87 -9.64
C SER A 157 0.09 -26.53 -10.19
N LYS A 158 -0.78 -25.53 -10.35
CA LYS A 158 -0.38 -24.16 -10.71
C LYS A 158 0.53 -23.49 -9.67
N LEU A 159 0.56 -24.02 -8.45
CA LEU A 159 1.40 -23.54 -7.34
C LEU A 159 2.70 -24.34 -7.21
N ASP A 160 3.00 -25.29 -8.09
CA ASP A 160 4.21 -26.12 -7.97
C ASP A 160 5.49 -25.34 -8.26
N ASN A 161 5.42 -24.36 -9.18
CA ASN A 161 6.56 -23.52 -9.57
C ASN A 161 6.44 -22.07 -9.04
N VAL A 162 5.54 -21.83 -8.08
CA VAL A 162 5.37 -20.51 -7.46
C VAL A 162 6.33 -20.40 -6.28
N LEU A 163 7.45 -19.70 -6.50
CA LEU A 163 8.42 -19.38 -5.46
C LEU A 163 8.19 -17.95 -4.96
N TYR A 164 7.91 -17.81 -3.67
CA TYR A 164 7.80 -16.50 -3.01
C TYR A 164 8.58 -16.52 -1.69
N ASP A 165 9.90 -16.53 -1.83
CA ASP A 165 10.81 -16.86 -0.73
C ASP A 165 11.03 -15.74 0.30
N VAL A 166 10.45 -14.56 0.05
CA VAL A 166 10.28 -13.52 1.08
C VAL A 166 9.46 -14.05 2.28
N ARG A 167 8.77 -15.19 2.12
CA ARG A 167 8.08 -15.96 3.17
C ARG A 167 8.35 -17.47 3.05
N GLY A 168 9.61 -17.84 2.77
CA GLY A 168 10.05 -19.22 2.60
C GLY A 168 10.48 -19.94 3.88
N PRO A 169 11.19 -21.08 3.77
CA PRO A 169 11.60 -21.93 4.89
C PRO A 169 12.36 -21.19 6.01
N VAL A 170 13.23 -20.24 5.64
CA VAL A 170 13.99 -19.42 6.61
C VAL A 170 13.05 -18.55 7.48
N VAL A 171 11.94 -18.10 6.91
CA VAL A 171 10.93 -17.31 7.63
C VAL A 171 10.10 -18.19 8.55
N ASP A 172 9.77 -19.41 8.11
CA ASP A 172 9.08 -20.40 8.95
C ASP A 172 9.94 -20.78 10.16
N GLU A 173 11.25 -20.99 9.96
CA GLU A 173 12.17 -21.26 11.06
C GLU A 173 12.31 -20.04 12.00
N ALA A 174 12.39 -18.83 11.46
CA ALA A 174 12.40 -17.62 12.30
C ALA A 174 11.12 -17.50 13.14
N ALA A 175 9.95 -17.84 12.57
CA ALA A 175 8.68 -17.83 13.29
C ALA A 175 8.68 -18.87 14.42
N ARG A 176 9.16 -20.09 14.15
CA ARG A 176 9.34 -21.13 15.18
C ARG A 176 10.26 -20.65 16.31
N MET A 177 11.38 -20.02 15.99
CA MET A 177 12.30 -19.47 17.00
C MET A 177 11.66 -18.34 17.81
N GLU A 178 10.83 -17.49 17.20
CA GLU A 178 10.07 -16.46 17.91
C GLU A 178 9.03 -17.08 18.87
N GLU A 179 8.36 -18.16 18.47
CA GLU A 179 7.46 -18.93 19.34
C GLU A 179 8.20 -19.53 20.55
N ASP A 180 9.46 -19.94 20.37
CA ASP A 180 10.36 -20.39 21.44
C ASP A 180 10.91 -19.23 22.31
N GLY A 181 10.54 -17.98 22.00
CA GLY A 181 10.92 -16.79 22.76
C GLY A 181 12.18 -16.07 22.29
N ALA A 182 12.77 -16.47 21.16
CA ALA A 182 13.88 -15.75 20.57
C ALA A 182 13.43 -14.39 20.00
N ARG A 183 14.28 -13.39 20.11
CA ARG A 183 14.08 -12.10 19.44
C ARG A 183 14.86 -12.10 18.12
N ILE A 184 14.15 -12.06 17.00
CA ILE A 184 14.75 -12.07 15.67
C ILE A 184 14.79 -10.66 15.07
N LEU A 185 15.95 -10.23 14.59
CA LEU A 185 16.08 -9.00 13.81
C LEU A 185 15.70 -9.28 12.35
N LYS A 186 14.56 -8.73 11.92
CA LYS A 186 13.99 -8.97 10.58
C LYS A 186 14.53 -7.99 9.54
N LEU A 187 15.64 -8.32 8.89
CA LEU A 187 16.18 -7.55 7.77
C LEU A 187 15.65 -8.03 6.40
N ASN A 188 14.73 -8.99 6.39
CA ASN A 188 14.21 -9.63 5.20
C ASN A 188 13.04 -8.89 4.53
N ILE A 189 12.31 -7.99 5.20
CA ILE A 189 11.09 -7.38 4.64
C ILE A 189 11.19 -5.86 4.63
N GLY A 190 10.94 -5.27 3.47
CA GLY A 190 10.81 -3.82 3.29
C GLY A 190 9.47 -3.27 3.77
N ASN A 191 9.21 -3.41 5.07
CA ASN A 191 8.04 -2.89 5.77
C ASN A 191 8.49 -1.75 6.71
N PRO A 192 8.25 -0.47 6.35
CA PRO A 192 8.76 0.65 7.14
C PRO A 192 8.18 0.77 8.56
N ALA A 193 6.90 0.40 8.76
CA ALA A 193 6.19 0.68 10.01
C ALA A 193 6.80 0.00 11.27
N PRO A 194 7.21 -1.29 11.24
CA PRO A 194 7.95 -1.93 12.33
C PRO A 194 9.24 -1.19 12.76
N PHE A 195 9.85 -0.41 11.88
CA PHE A 195 11.07 0.35 12.17
C PHE A 195 10.79 1.81 12.56
N GLY A 196 9.54 2.15 12.85
CA GLY A 196 9.14 3.47 13.34
C GLY A 196 8.99 4.54 12.26
N PHE A 197 8.93 4.16 10.98
CA PHE A 197 8.44 5.07 9.94
C PHE A 197 6.92 5.17 10.04
N ARG A 198 6.37 6.36 9.83
CA ARG A 198 4.93 6.62 9.99
C ARG A 198 4.37 7.25 8.72
N ALA A 199 3.07 7.05 8.54
CA ALA A 199 2.31 7.78 7.53
C ALA A 199 2.45 9.29 7.76
N PRO A 200 2.45 10.11 6.69
CA PRO A 200 2.35 11.56 6.84
C PRO A 200 1.07 11.96 7.59
N ASP A 201 1.14 12.99 8.43
CA ASP A 201 0.04 13.38 9.32
C ASP A 201 -1.21 13.79 8.53
N GLU A 202 -1.03 14.47 7.41
CA GLU A 202 -2.09 14.87 6.48
C GLU A 202 -2.85 13.68 5.91
N VAL A 203 -2.14 12.58 5.59
CA VAL A 203 -2.76 11.34 5.10
C VAL A 203 -3.63 10.71 6.19
N VAL A 204 -3.14 10.66 7.42
CA VAL A 204 -3.90 10.12 8.55
C VAL A 204 -5.10 11.01 8.88
N PHE A 205 -4.92 12.32 8.85
CA PHE A 205 -5.97 13.29 9.12
C PHE A 205 -7.12 13.17 8.11
N ASP A 206 -6.81 13.17 6.81
CA ASP A 206 -7.83 13.09 5.76
C ASP A 206 -8.55 11.74 5.74
N MET A 207 -7.83 10.63 5.99
CA MET A 207 -8.47 9.32 6.15
C MET A 207 -9.53 9.36 7.25
N ARG A 208 -9.20 9.95 8.41
CA ARG A 208 -10.13 10.05 9.55
C ARG A 208 -11.36 10.91 9.23
N GLN A 209 -11.20 12.00 8.48
CA GLN A 209 -12.32 12.86 8.10
C GLN A 209 -13.27 12.18 7.11
N GLN A 210 -12.72 11.39 6.19
CA GLN A 210 -13.47 10.80 5.08
C GLN A 210 -13.97 9.38 5.37
N LEU A 211 -13.55 8.75 6.47
CA LEU A 211 -13.81 7.34 6.74
C LEU A 211 -15.30 6.98 6.72
N ALA A 212 -16.15 7.84 7.31
CA ALA A 212 -17.59 7.63 7.31
C ALA A 212 -18.24 7.72 5.92
N ASP A 213 -17.60 8.42 4.98
CA ASP A 213 -18.06 8.53 3.59
C ASP A 213 -17.54 7.37 2.71
N CYS A 214 -16.74 6.44 3.27
CA CYS A 214 -16.07 5.35 2.56
C CYS A 214 -16.68 3.96 2.84
N GLU A 215 -17.89 3.88 3.41
CA GLU A 215 -18.54 2.63 3.81
C GLU A 215 -19.06 1.79 2.63
N GLY A 216 -19.44 2.47 1.54
CA GLY A 216 -19.98 1.83 0.33
C GLY A 216 -18.90 1.42 -0.68
N TYR A 217 -19.26 0.54 -1.62
CA TYR A 217 -18.40 0.22 -2.75
C TYR A 217 -18.19 1.44 -3.66
N SER A 218 -16.95 1.61 -4.17
CA SER A 218 -16.64 2.57 -5.22
C SER A 218 -16.84 1.95 -6.61
N ASP A 219 -16.62 2.75 -7.66
CA ASP A 219 -16.33 2.21 -9.00
C ASP A 219 -15.18 1.19 -8.90
N SER A 220 -15.24 0.13 -9.71
CA SER A 220 -14.26 -0.97 -9.69
C SER A 220 -12.85 -0.55 -10.08
N ARG A 221 -12.73 0.55 -10.85
CA ARG A 221 -11.46 1.20 -11.18
C ARG A 221 -10.97 2.12 -10.08
N GLY A 222 -11.84 2.47 -9.14
CA GLY A 222 -11.56 3.31 -7.99
C GLY A 222 -12.26 4.66 -8.01
N LEU A 223 -12.18 5.35 -6.86
CA LEU A 223 -12.74 6.67 -6.65
C LEU A 223 -12.27 7.65 -7.73
N PHE A 224 -13.20 8.47 -8.22
CA PHE A 224 -12.91 9.48 -9.23
C PHE A 224 -11.79 10.44 -8.79
N ALA A 225 -11.84 10.92 -7.54
CA ALA A 225 -10.84 11.84 -7.00
C ALA A 225 -9.43 11.21 -6.96
N ALA A 226 -9.34 9.94 -6.54
CA ALA A 226 -8.09 9.18 -6.54
C ALA A 226 -7.53 9.04 -7.96
N ARG A 227 -8.34 8.56 -8.91
CA ARG A 227 -7.93 8.41 -10.31
C ARG A 227 -7.55 9.75 -10.96
N LYS A 228 -8.23 10.84 -10.59
CA LYS A 228 -7.89 12.19 -11.07
C LYS A 228 -6.52 12.65 -10.60
N ALA A 229 -6.21 12.44 -9.31
CA ALA A 229 -4.89 12.73 -8.76
C ALA A 229 -3.79 11.86 -9.42
N ILE A 230 -4.06 10.57 -9.63
CA ILE A 230 -3.13 9.67 -10.34
C ILE A 230 -2.90 10.14 -11.78
N MET A 231 -3.94 10.58 -12.49
CA MET A 231 -3.79 11.11 -13.85
C MET A 231 -2.91 12.36 -13.87
N GLN A 232 -3.12 13.28 -12.94
CA GLN A 232 -2.29 14.49 -12.81
C GLN A 232 -0.84 14.12 -12.50
N TYR A 233 -0.62 13.13 -11.63
CA TYR A 233 0.70 12.61 -11.35
C TYR A 233 1.37 12.01 -12.60
N ALA A 234 0.64 11.19 -13.36
CA ALA A 234 1.11 10.60 -14.60
C ALA A 234 1.49 11.68 -15.64
N GLN A 235 0.74 12.78 -15.70
CA GLN A 235 1.07 13.94 -16.54
C GLN A 235 2.37 14.61 -16.12
N LEU A 236 2.62 14.79 -14.80
CA LEU A 236 3.89 15.31 -14.29
C LEU A 236 5.07 14.38 -14.60
N ARG A 237 4.82 13.08 -14.77
CA ARG A 237 5.78 12.07 -15.19
C ARG A 237 5.89 11.92 -16.70
N ASN A 238 5.21 12.77 -17.48
CA ASN A 238 5.19 12.75 -18.94
C ASN A 238 4.72 11.42 -19.54
N ILE A 239 3.84 10.68 -18.83
CA ILE A 239 3.27 9.43 -19.35
C ILE A 239 2.25 9.80 -20.46
N PRO A 240 2.41 9.28 -21.69
CA PRO A 240 1.61 9.69 -22.84
C PRO A 240 0.23 9.01 -22.88
N ASN A 241 -0.73 9.67 -23.52
CA ASN A 241 -2.05 9.10 -23.86
C ASN A 241 -2.87 8.57 -22.66
N VAL A 242 -2.68 9.13 -21.47
CA VAL A 242 -3.42 8.72 -20.27
C VAL A 242 -4.87 9.21 -20.31
N ASP A 243 -5.81 8.29 -20.11
CA ASP A 243 -7.26 8.56 -19.98
C ASP A 243 -7.75 8.07 -18.61
N MET A 244 -8.66 8.80 -17.98
CA MET A 244 -9.25 8.48 -16.67
C MET A 244 -9.84 7.07 -16.59
N LYS A 245 -10.37 6.55 -17.70
CA LYS A 245 -10.97 5.21 -17.76
C LYS A 245 -9.94 4.08 -17.81
N HIS A 246 -8.65 4.42 -17.96
CA HIS A 246 -7.51 3.51 -18.05
C HIS A 246 -6.60 3.59 -16.82
N ILE A 247 -7.12 4.14 -15.72
CA ILE A 247 -6.47 4.17 -14.41
C ILE A 247 -7.27 3.30 -13.46
N TYR A 248 -6.60 2.37 -12.79
CA TYR A 248 -7.22 1.41 -11.87
C TYR A 248 -6.50 1.46 -10.53
N THR A 249 -7.25 1.58 -9.43
CA THR A 249 -6.73 1.41 -8.07
C THR A 249 -6.84 -0.03 -7.61
N GLY A 250 -5.91 -0.48 -6.77
CA GLY A 250 -5.86 -1.84 -6.23
C GLY A 250 -5.50 -1.85 -4.74
N ASN A 251 -5.66 -3.01 -4.13
CA ASN A 251 -5.28 -3.38 -2.77
C ASN A 251 -3.74 -3.53 -2.67
N GLY A 252 -3.05 -2.45 -3.03
CA GLY A 252 -1.63 -2.41 -3.35
C GLY A 252 -1.34 -2.84 -4.79
N VAL A 253 -0.12 -2.55 -5.26
CA VAL A 253 0.38 -2.96 -6.59
C VAL A 253 0.33 -4.47 -6.76
N SER A 254 0.49 -5.24 -5.68
CA SER A 254 0.50 -6.70 -5.72
C SER A 254 -0.73 -7.33 -6.36
N GLU A 255 -1.92 -6.79 -6.08
CA GLU A 255 -3.16 -7.25 -6.69
C GLU A 255 -3.23 -6.90 -8.18
N LEU A 256 -2.72 -5.73 -8.56
CA LEU A 256 -2.77 -5.25 -9.94
C LEU A 256 -1.79 -6.00 -10.84
N ILE A 257 -0.64 -6.43 -10.32
CA ILE A 257 0.28 -7.34 -11.01
C ILE A 257 -0.44 -8.66 -11.31
N GLN A 258 -1.03 -9.29 -10.30
CA GLN A 258 -1.77 -10.55 -10.46
C GLN A 258 -2.91 -10.41 -11.49
N LEU A 259 -3.69 -9.33 -11.38
CA LEU A 259 -4.78 -9.03 -12.30
C LEU A 259 -4.29 -8.86 -13.73
N SER A 260 -3.16 -8.17 -13.92
CA SER A 260 -2.56 -7.95 -15.24
C SER A 260 -2.07 -9.27 -15.85
N MET A 261 -1.41 -10.13 -15.07
CA MET A 261 -0.94 -11.42 -15.58
C MET A 261 -2.11 -12.32 -15.98
N HIS A 262 -3.17 -12.40 -15.16
CA HIS A 262 -4.37 -13.17 -15.51
C HIS A 262 -5.17 -12.60 -16.69
N ALA A 263 -5.07 -11.30 -16.95
CA ALA A 263 -5.73 -10.68 -18.09
C ALA A 263 -4.93 -10.83 -19.40
N LEU A 264 -3.62 -11.08 -19.33
CA LEU A 264 -2.75 -11.14 -20.50
C LEU A 264 -2.41 -12.56 -20.95
N LEU A 265 -2.11 -13.47 -20.00
CA LEU A 265 -1.38 -14.69 -20.30
C LEU A 265 -2.28 -15.90 -20.51
N ASP A 266 -1.99 -16.65 -21.58
CA ASP A 266 -2.41 -18.03 -21.75
C ASP A 266 -1.28 -19.00 -21.35
N ASN A 267 -1.61 -20.30 -21.29
CA ASN A 267 -0.60 -21.33 -21.03
C ASN A 267 0.45 -21.37 -22.15
N GLY A 268 1.72 -21.26 -21.76
CA GLY A 268 2.86 -21.30 -22.69
C GLY A 268 3.32 -19.93 -23.18
N ASP A 269 2.63 -18.84 -22.83
CA ASP A 269 3.14 -17.50 -23.05
C ASP A 269 4.36 -17.21 -22.16
N GLU A 270 5.24 -16.31 -22.61
CA GLU A 270 6.46 -15.93 -21.89
C GLU A 270 6.44 -14.46 -21.49
N VAL A 271 7.04 -14.14 -20.34
CA VAL A 271 7.25 -12.75 -19.90
C VAL A 271 8.71 -12.59 -19.49
N LEU A 272 9.39 -11.59 -20.06
CA LEU A 272 10.74 -11.21 -19.66
C LEU A 272 10.72 -10.50 -18.31
N ILE A 273 11.51 -10.98 -17.34
CA ILE A 273 11.58 -10.45 -15.96
C ILE A 273 13.05 -10.25 -15.57
N PRO A 274 13.44 -9.19 -14.84
CA PRO A 274 14.83 -9.03 -14.42
C PRO A 274 15.27 -10.14 -13.48
N SER A 275 16.55 -10.50 -13.48
CA SER A 275 17.20 -11.28 -12.42
C SER A 275 18.42 -10.49 -11.91
N PRO A 276 18.46 -10.16 -10.60
CA PRO A 276 17.49 -10.53 -9.58
C PRO A 276 16.14 -9.80 -9.72
N ASP A 277 15.04 -10.48 -9.36
CA ASP A 277 13.66 -10.02 -9.56
C ASP A 277 12.99 -9.50 -8.28
N TYR A 278 11.77 -8.98 -8.39
CA TYR A 278 10.84 -8.97 -7.26
C TYR A 278 9.92 -10.20 -7.37
N PRO A 279 10.00 -11.19 -6.45
CA PRO A 279 9.48 -12.55 -6.67
C PRO A 279 7.99 -12.66 -6.98
N LEU A 280 7.23 -11.61 -6.67
CA LEU A 280 5.82 -11.55 -7.01
C LEU A 280 5.59 -11.60 -8.53
N TRP A 281 6.47 -11.00 -9.33
CA TRP A 281 6.34 -11.02 -10.79
C TRP A 281 6.45 -12.44 -11.32
N THR A 282 7.52 -13.16 -10.96
CA THR A 282 7.68 -14.59 -11.30
C THR A 282 6.51 -15.42 -10.80
N ALA A 283 6.10 -15.26 -9.53
CA ALA A 283 4.96 -15.98 -8.97
C ALA A 283 3.64 -15.75 -9.74
N CYS A 284 3.35 -14.50 -10.11
CA CYS A 284 2.12 -14.16 -10.82
C CYS A 284 2.11 -14.64 -12.27
N VAL A 285 3.25 -14.60 -12.97
CA VAL A 285 3.38 -15.15 -14.34
C VAL A 285 3.12 -16.65 -14.32
N THR A 286 3.79 -17.39 -13.42
CA THR A 286 3.59 -18.83 -13.26
C THR A 286 2.13 -19.17 -12.93
N LEU A 287 1.53 -18.46 -11.96
CA LEU A 287 0.16 -18.73 -11.53
C LEU A 287 -0.88 -18.46 -12.64
N ALA A 288 -0.59 -17.52 -13.54
CA ALA A 288 -1.40 -17.23 -14.71
C ALA A 288 -1.23 -18.27 -15.84
N GLY A 289 -0.25 -19.16 -15.75
CA GLY A 289 0.03 -20.19 -16.76
C GLY A 289 1.19 -19.85 -17.71
N GLY A 290 1.77 -18.66 -17.56
CA GLY A 290 2.94 -18.24 -18.35
C GLY A 290 4.26 -18.75 -17.79
N THR A 291 5.32 -18.54 -18.56
CA THR A 291 6.70 -18.86 -18.21
C THR A 291 7.47 -17.56 -17.95
N PRO A 292 7.98 -17.34 -16.72
CA PRO A 292 8.88 -16.23 -16.44
C PRO A 292 10.25 -16.54 -17.06
N VAL A 293 10.71 -15.66 -17.95
CA VAL A 293 12.03 -15.77 -18.60
C VAL A 293 12.92 -14.66 -18.05
N HIS A 294 13.90 -15.04 -17.25
CA HIS A 294 14.73 -14.08 -16.53
C HIS A 294 15.86 -13.51 -17.40
N TYR A 295 15.90 -12.20 -17.61
CA TYR A 295 17.05 -11.50 -18.19
C TYR A 295 18.00 -11.00 -17.09
N VAL A 296 19.30 -10.99 -17.35
CA VAL A 296 20.31 -10.64 -16.33
C VAL A 296 20.38 -9.11 -16.15
N CYS A 297 20.45 -8.67 -14.89
CA CYS A 297 20.96 -7.35 -14.53
C CYS A 297 22.43 -7.49 -14.14
N ASP A 298 23.31 -6.72 -14.79
CA ASP A 298 24.76 -6.85 -14.62
C ASP A 298 25.26 -6.05 -13.40
N GLU A 299 25.67 -6.75 -12.35
CA GLU A 299 26.28 -6.17 -11.14
C GLU A 299 27.47 -5.27 -11.45
N ALA A 300 28.34 -5.66 -12.40
CA ALA A 300 29.54 -4.91 -12.75
C ALA A 300 29.19 -3.58 -13.44
N ASN A 301 28.01 -3.50 -14.05
CA ASN A 301 27.42 -2.30 -14.63
C ASN A 301 26.31 -1.71 -13.75
N GLU A 302 26.55 -1.70 -12.42
CA GLU A 302 25.66 -1.12 -11.42
C GLU A 302 24.21 -1.66 -11.44
N TRP A 303 24.06 -2.96 -11.75
CA TRP A 303 22.78 -3.66 -11.88
C TRP A 303 21.86 -3.13 -13.00
N ASN A 304 22.42 -2.50 -14.03
CA ASN A 304 21.65 -2.20 -15.24
C ASN A 304 21.28 -3.51 -15.98
N PRO A 305 20.08 -3.63 -16.55
CA PRO A 305 19.70 -4.73 -17.44
C PRO A 305 20.69 -4.91 -18.59
N ASP A 306 21.09 -6.16 -18.84
CA ASP A 306 21.86 -6.54 -20.03
C ASP A 306 20.91 -6.62 -21.24
N LEU A 307 21.01 -5.62 -22.10
CA LEU A 307 20.15 -5.49 -23.30
C LEU A 307 20.40 -6.62 -24.31
N GLU A 308 21.63 -7.14 -24.41
CA GLU A 308 21.95 -8.25 -25.32
C GLU A 308 21.33 -9.55 -24.83
N ASP A 309 21.44 -9.82 -23.53
CA ASP A 309 20.80 -10.99 -22.90
C ASP A 309 19.26 -10.91 -22.99
N MET A 310 18.69 -9.71 -22.78
CA MET A 310 17.26 -9.47 -22.98
C MET A 310 16.82 -9.84 -24.41
N GLU A 311 17.49 -9.29 -25.43
CA GLU A 311 17.12 -9.51 -26.82
C GLU A 311 17.29 -10.97 -27.24
N LYS A 312 18.35 -11.63 -26.78
CA LYS A 312 18.62 -13.06 -27.05
C LYS A 312 17.55 -14.00 -26.48
N LYS A 313 16.89 -13.60 -25.38
CA LYS A 313 15.86 -14.39 -24.70
C LYS A 313 14.45 -14.16 -25.23
N VAL A 314 14.24 -13.21 -26.14
CA VAL A 314 12.93 -13.02 -26.77
C VAL A 314 12.63 -14.19 -27.72
N THR A 315 11.45 -14.77 -27.57
CA THR A 315 10.91 -15.81 -28.46
C THR A 315 9.56 -15.36 -29.05
N PRO A 316 8.99 -16.09 -30.02
CA PRO A 316 7.63 -15.83 -30.51
C PRO A 316 6.53 -15.95 -29.43
N ALA A 317 6.81 -16.62 -28.30
CA ALA A 317 5.88 -16.73 -27.17
C ALA A 317 5.97 -15.56 -26.19
N THR A 318 7.02 -14.73 -26.28
CA THR A 318 7.18 -13.57 -25.40
C THR A 318 6.10 -12.53 -25.67
N LYS A 319 5.34 -12.17 -24.62
CA LYS A 319 4.24 -11.18 -24.69
C LYS A 319 4.62 -9.83 -24.13
N ALA A 320 5.50 -9.82 -23.13
CA ALA A 320 5.77 -8.62 -22.37
C ALA A 320 7.16 -8.61 -21.73
N ILE A 321 7.61 -7.41 -21.37
CA ILE A 321 8.80 -7.14 -20.56
C ILE A 321 8.36 -6.47 -19.26
N VAL A 322 8.83 -6.98 -18.13
CA VAL A 322 8.74 -6.35 -16.82
C VAL A 322 10.00 -5.53 -16.59
N VAL A 323 9.82 -4.27 -16.19
CA VAL A 323 10.89 -3.34 -15.81
C VAL A 323 10.59 -2.86 -14.39
N ILE A 324 11.49 -3.14 -13.45
CA ILE A 324 11.37 -2.71 -12.05
C ILE A 324 12.38 -1.58 -11.84
N ASN A 325 11.91 -0.34 -11.81
CA ASN A 325 12.76 0.84 -11.73
C ASN A 325 12.11 1.94 -10.86
N PRO A 326 12.73 2.37 -9.75
CA PRO A 326 13.94 1.83 -9.16
C PRO A 326 13.83 0.37 -8.69
N ASN A 327 14.93 -0.37 -8.77
CA ASN A 327 14.92 -1.83 -8.63
C ASN A 327 14.87 -2.31 -7.17
N ASN A 328 14.13 -3.39 -6.93
CA ASN A 328 14.22 -4.26 -5.75
C ASN A 328 14.61 -5.65 -6.27
N PRO A 329 15.73 -6.25 -5.82
CA PRO A 329 16.43 -5.99 -4.56
C PRO A 329 17.65 -5.05 -4.61
N THR A 330 18.08 -4.61 -5.79
CA THR A 330 19.41 -4.00 -5.96
C THR A 330 19.49 -2.52 -5.58
N GLY A 331 18.36 -1.80 -5.63
CA GLY A 331 18.32 -0.35 -5.45
C GLY A 331 18.84 0.44 -6.66
N ALA A 332 19.02 -0.19 -7.82
CA ALA A 332 19.42 0.47 -9.05
C ALA A 332 18.38 1.49 -9.53
N VAL A 333 18.87 2.51 -10.23
CA VAL A 333 18.05 3.50 -10.96
C VAL A 333 18.59 3.54 -12.38
N TYR A 334 17.77 3.10 -13.34
CA TYR A 334 18.22 2.93 -14.72
C TYR A 334 18.38 4.29 -15.42
N SER A 335 19.45 4.41 -16.21
CA SER A 335 19.69 5.60 -17.02
C SER A 335 18.69 5.69 -18.18
N ARG A 336 18.61 6.87 -18.80
CA ARG A 336 17.79 7.08 -19.99
C ARG A 336 18.18 6.11 -21.10
N GLU A 337 19.47 5.92 -21.32
CA GLU A 337 20.02 5.12 -22.42
C GLU A 337 19.63 3.64 -22.28
N ILE A 338 19.69 3.11 -21.06
CA ILE A 338 19.23 1.75 -20.75
C ILE A 338 17.73 1.62 -21.00
N LEU A 339 16.92 2.58 -20.52
CA LEU A 339 15.47 2.56 -20.73
C LEU A 339 15.09 2.68 -22.21
N GLU A 340 15.78 3.52 -22.98
CA GLU A 340 15.58 3.64 -24.43
C GLU A 340 15.95 2.34 -25.14
N GLY A 341 17.03 1.66 -24.73
CA GLY A 341 17.38 0.33 -25.23
C GLY A 341 16.29 -0.72 -24.99
N ILE A 342 15.71 -0.77 -23.78
CA ILE A 342 14.58 -1.66 -23.47
C ILE A 342 13.36 -1.33 -24.36
N VAL A 343 13.08 -0.04 -24.57
CA VAL A 343 11.99 0.40 -25.45
C VAL A 343 12.22 -0.05 -26.89
N GLU A 344 13.45 0.01 -27.40
CA GLU A 344 13.75 -0.49 -28.75
C GLU A 344 13.55 -2.00 -28.89
N ILE A 345 13.96 -2.79 -27.87
CA ILE A 345 13.69 -4.24 -27.85
C ILE A 345 12.17 -4.49 -27.86
N ALA A 346 11.43 -3.82 -26.98
CA ALA A 346 9.97 -3.95 -26.92
C ALA A 346 9.31 -3.56 -28.25
N ARG A 347 9.79 -2.51 -28.92
CA ARG A 347 9.28 -2.08 -30.22
C ARG A 347 9.57 -3.07 -31.33
N LYS A 348 10.82 -3.53 -31.42
CA LYS A 348 11.26 -4.51 -32.41
C LYS A 348 10.44 -5.81 -32.33
N HIS A 349 10.14 -6.24 -31.12
CA HIS A 349 9.46 -7.51 -30.86
C HIS A 349 7.96 -7.37 -30.53
N GLN A 350 7.40 -6.16 -30.62
CA GLN A 350 5.98 -5.87 -30.41
C GLN A 350 5.47 -6.28 -29.00
N LEU A 351 6.28 -6.04 -27.98
CA LEU A 351 6.03 -6.46 -26.60
C LEU A 351 5.31 -5.37 -25.79
N MET A 352 4.46 -5.79 -24.85
CA MET A 352 3.91 -4.90 -23.82
C MET A 352 4.95 -4.60 -22.75
N ILE A 353 4.99 -3.36 -22.24
CA ILE A 353 5.87 -2.98 -21.14
C ILE A 353 5.07 -2.90 -19.84
N PHE A 354 5.49 -3.68 -18.84
CA PHE A 354 5.04 -3.58 -17.45
C PHE A 354 6.10 -2.84 -16.62
N ALA A 355 5.80 -1.61 -16.19
CA ALA A 355 6.73 -0.76 -15.46
C ALA A 355 6.36 -0.68 -13.98
N ASP A 356 7.07 -1.40 -13.11
CA ASP A 356 6.92 -1.31 -11.66
C ASP A 356 7.76 -0.14 -11.12
N GLU A 357 7.08 0.98 -10.87
CA GLU A 357 7.66 2.27 -10.47
C GLU A 357 7.28 2.63 -9.03
N ILE A 358 7.08 1.62 -8.16
CA ILE A 358 6.64 1.85 -6.77
C ILE A 358 7.67 2.62 -5.90
N TYR A 359 8.93 2.67 -6.32
CA TYR A 359 10.04 3.37 -5.65
C TYR A 359 10.43 4.71 -6.31
N ASP A 360 9.67 5.20 -7.29
CA ASP A 360 9.98 6.41 -8.08
C ASP A 360 10.19 7.71 -7.27
N ARG A 361 9.74 7.74 -6.01
CA ARG A 361 9.89 8.85 -5.05
C ARG A 361 10.94 8.61 -3.97
N LEU A 362 11.68 7.50 -4.02
CA LEU A 362 12.67 7.10 -3.02
C LEU A 362 14.10 7.11 -3.58
N ILE A 363 14.45 8.18 -4.29
CA ILE A 363 15.73 8.31 -5.01
C ILE A 363 16.67 9.22 -4.25
N MET A 364 17.95 8.87 -4.22
CA MET A 364 18.99 9.58 -3.47
C MET A 364 20.03 10.19 -4.43
N ASP A 365 20.95 10.98 -3.89
CA ASP A 365 22.14 11.53 -4.59
C ASP A 365 21.88 12.36 -5.86
N GLY A 366 20.66 12.89 -6.03
CA GLY A 366 20.31 13.73 -7.18
C GLY A 366 20.01 12.97 -8.47
N TYR A 367 20.01 11.64 -8.44
CA TYR A 367 19.50 10.83 -9.56
C TYR A 367 18.01 11.15 -9.81
N GLN A 368 17.57 10.93 -11.05
CA GLN A 368 16.18 11.15 -11.46
C GLN A 368 15.59 9.86 -11.99
N HIS A 369 14.35 9.57 -11.59
CA HIS A 369 13.57 8.51 -12.21
C HIS A 369 12.92 9.01 -13.49
N ILE A 370 13.04 8.19 -14.52
CA ILE A 370 12.37 8.34 -15.80
C ILE A 370 11.36 7.21 -15.90
N SER A 371 10.07 7.56 -16.02
CA SER A 371 9.07 6.55 -16.32
C SER A 371 9.31 6.03 -17.73
N ILE A 372 9.50 4.73 -17.91
CA ILE A 372 9.78 4.16 -19.24
C ILE A 372 8.62 4.39 -20.20
N ALA A 373 7.39 4.49 -19.69
CA ALA A 373 6.21 4.80 -20.49
C ALA A 373 6.31 6.20 -21.16
N SER A 374 7.04 7.15 -20.57
CA SER A 374 7.32 8.46 -21.17
C SER A 374 8.18 8.40 -22.44
N LEU A 375 8.90 7.29 -22.62
CA LEU A 375 9.81 7.04 -23.75
C LEU A 375 9.15 6.17 -24.84
N ALA A 376 7.97 5.62 -24.55
CA ALA A 376 7.31 4.61 -25.39
C ALA A 376 5.86 4.99 -25.77
N PRO A 377 5.62 6.18 -26.37
CA PRO A 377 4.26 6.63 -26.70
C PRO A 377 3.53 5.74 -27.71
N ASP A 378 4.28 4.94 -28.47
CA ASP A 378 3.81 4.05 -29.53
C ASP A 378 3.63 2.58 -29.08
N LEU A 379 4.02 2.23 -27.85
CA LEU A 379 3.89 0.88 -27.29
C LEU A 379 2.81 0.80 -26.21
N PRO A 380 2.16 -0.36 -26.02
CA PRO A 380 1.25 -0.55 -24.89
C PRO A 380 2.07 -0.64 -23.59
N CYS A 381 1.81 0.29 -22.67
CA CYS A 381 2.50 0.35 -21.39
C CYS A 381 1.52 0.28 -20.21
N VAL A 382 1.88 -0.48 -19.18
CA VAL A 382 1.17 -0.53 -17.90
C VAL A 382 2.14 -0.13 -16.79
N THR A 383 1.93 1.04 -16.20
CA THR A 383 2.80 1.59 -15.15
C THR A 383 2.16 1.41 -13.78
N TYR A 384 2.86 0.80 -12.84
CA TYR A 384 2.41 0.56 -11.47
C TYR A 384 3.09 1.51 -10.48
N SER A 385 2.31 2.05 -9.54
CA SER A 385 2.87 2.76 -8.38
C SER A 385 1.88 2.72 -7.21
N GLY A 386 2.27 3.25 -6.05
CA GLY A 386 1.43 3.23 -4.88
C GLY A 386 2.03 3.94 -3.67
N LEU A 387 1.33 3.85 -2.55
CA LEU A 387 1.69 4.59 -1.32
C LEU A 387 2.44 3.73 -0.30
N SER A 388 2.53 2.42 -0.55
CA SER A 388 3.15 1.48 0.40
C SER A 388 4.57 1.89 0.80
N LYS A 389 5.36 2.38 -0.15
CA LYS A 389 6.80 2.64 0.00
C LYS A 389 7.06 4.13 0.22
N SER A 390 6.70 4.96 -0.76
CA SER A 390 6.90 6.41 -0.71
C SER A 390 6.21 7.11 0.46
N HIS A 391 5.10 6.58 0.98
CA HIS A 391 4.34 7.20 2.07
C HIS A 391 4.30 6.34 3.34
N MET A 392 5.13 5.30 3.42
CA MET A 392 5.28 4.45 4.60
C MET A 392 3.96 3.77 5.07
N VAL A 393 2.96 3.64 4.20
CA VAL A 393 1.63 3.07 4.50
C VAL A 393 1.41 1.69 3.87
N CYS A 394 2.40 0.79 3.98
CA CYS A 394 2.32 -0.58 3.46
C CYS A 394 1.02 -1.30 3.85
N GLY A 395 0.57 -1.12 5.09
CA GLY A 395 -0.64 -1.75 5.64
C GLY A 395 -1.96 -1.19 5.12
N TYR A 396 -1.98 0.01 4.52
CA TYR A 396 -3.22 0.60 3.98
C TYR A 396 -3.65 -0.05 2.65
N ARG A 397 -2.74 -0.81 2.02
CA ARG A 397 -3.01 -1.57 0.79
C ARG A 397 -3.62 -0.68 -0.30
N VAL A 398 -2.90 0.35 -0.73
CA VAL A 398 -3.31 1.16 -1.89
C VAL A 398 -2.19 1.30 -2.91
N GLY A 399 -2.52 0.99 -4.15
CA GLY A 399 -1.70 1.16 -5.34
C GLY A 399 -2.57 1.39 -6.55
N TRP A 400 -1.96 1.66 -7.69
CA TRP A 400 -2.64 1.89 -8.95
C TRP A 400 -1.81 1.40 -10.12
N MET A 401 -2.49 1.20 -11.24
CA MET A 401 -1.88 1.00 -12.54
C MET A 401 -2.46 1.98 -13.56
N VAL A 402 -1.61 2.47 -14.46
CA VAL A 402 -1.94 3.41 -15.52
C VAL A 402 -1.64 2.76 -16.86
N LEU A 403 -2.67 2.57 -17.69
CA LEU A 403 -2.54 2.03 -19.04
C LEU A 403 -2.36 3.19 -20.03
N SER A 404 -1.24 3.20 -20.76
CA SER A 404 -0.74 4.33 -21.54
C SER A 404 -0.15 3.92 -22.89
N GLY A 405 0.35 4.90 -23.66
CA GLY A 405 0.96 4.67 -24.97
C GLY A 405 -0.05 4.23 -26.04
N ASN A 406 0.24 3.16 -26.78
CA ASN A 406 -0.64 2.66 -27.84
C ASN A 406 -1.75 1.76 -27.29
N GLN A 407 -2.86 2.37 -26.90
CA GLN A 407 -4.02 1.67 -26.37
C GLN A 407 -4.81 0.88 -27.43
N ARG A 408 -4.56 1.10 -28.73
CA ARG A 408 -5.31 0.41 -29.80
C ARG A 408 -4.99 -1.09 -29.81
N CYS A 409 -3.74 -1.48 -29.57
CA CYS A 409 -3.32 -2.87 -29.59
C CYS A 409 -3.61 -3.63 -28.27
N MET A 410 -4.03 -2.95 -27.20
CA MET A 410 -4.36 -3.58 -25.91
C MET A 410 -5.84 -3.48 -25.52
N ARG A 411 -6.76 -3.28 -26.47
CA ARG A 411 -8.21 -3.15 -26.19
C ARG A 411 -8.80 -4.39 -25.52
N ASP A 412 -8.40 -5.58 -25.96
CA ASP A 412 -8.92 -6.84 -25.40
C ASP A 412 -8.33 -7.13 -24.01
N PHE A 413 -7.04 -6.84 -23.82
CA PHE A 413 -6.43 -6.81 -22.50
C PHE A 413 -7.15 -5.85 -21.54
N ILE A 414 -7.50 -4.63 -21.98
CA ILE A 414 -8.30 -3.68 -21.19
C ILE A 414 -9.68 -4.28 -20.84
N LEU A 415 -10.30 -5.04 -21.75
CA LEU A 415 -11.56 -5.73 -21.47
C LEU A 415 -11.38 -6.78 -20.36
N GLY A 416 -10.34 -7.62 -20.44
CA GLY A 416 -9.99 -8.58 -19.39
C GLY A 416 -9.73 -7.92 -18.03
N VAL A 417 -8.97 -6.83 -18.02
CA VAL A 417 -8.72 -6.02 -16.82
C VAL A 417 -10.01 -5.49 -16.20
N ASN A 418 -10.95 -5.01 -17.04
CA ASN A 418 -12.26 -4.54 -16.57
C ASN A 418 -13.08 -5.67 -15.97
N MET A 419 -13.09 -6.85 -16.59
CA MET A 419 -13.81 -8.02 -16.08
C MET A 419 -13.30 -8.44 -14.70
N LEU A 420 -11.99 -8.57 -14.55
CA LEU A 420 -11.37 -8.95 -13.26
C LEU A 420 -11.56 -7.86 -12.19
N SER A 421 -11.46 -6.58 -12.57
CA SER A 421 -11.71 -5.46 -11.65
C SER A 421 -13.16 -5.42 -11.17
N ASN A 422 -14.12 -5.70 -12.06
CA ASN A 422 -15.54 -5.76 -11.71
C ASN A 422 -15.86 -6.97 -10.82
N MET A 423 -15.23 -8.12 -11.06
CA MET A 423 -15.48 -9.36 -10.32
C MET A 423 -15.16 -9.21 -8.81
N ARG A 424 -14.12 -8.45 -8.48
CA ARG A 424 -13.74 -8.14 -7.09
C ARG A 424 -14.48 -6.94 -6.48
N LEU A 425 -15.48 -6.39 -7.18
CA LEU A 425 -16.24 -5.17 -6.85
C LEU A 425 -15.39 -3.89 -6.90
N CYS A 426 -14.49 -3.67 -5.93
CA CYS A 426 -13.54 -2.55 -5.91
C CYS A 426 -12.39 -2.81 -4.92
N SER A 427 -11.30 -2.03 -5.01
CA SER A 427 -10.30 -1.98 -3.93
C SER A 427 -10.85 -1.31 -2.67
N ASN A 428 -10.18 -1.43 -1.53
CA ASN A 428 -10.61 -0.80 -0.29
C ASN A 428 -10.75 0.73 -0.47
N VAL A 429 -11.92 1.27 -0.12
CA VAL A 429 -12.29 2.68 -0.38
C VAL A 429 -11.58 3.66 0.57
N PRO A 430 -11.41 3.36 1.88
CA PRO A 430 -10.70 4.27 2.79
C PRO A 430 -9.27 4.62 2.36
N ALA A 431 -8.49 3.69 1.80
CA ALA A 431 -7.14 4.02 1.36
C ALA A 431 -7.10 4.72 -0.01
N GLN A 432 -8.14 4.56 -0.84
CA GLN A 432 -8.26 5.36 -2.08
C GLN A 432 -8.54 6.82 -1.79
N SER A 433 -9.29 7.12 -0.72
CA SER A 433 -9.74 8.46 -0.39
C SER A 433 -8.56 9.42 -0.11
N ILE A 434 -7.44 8.88 0.39
CA ILE A 434 -6.23 9.65 0.69
C ILE A 434 -5.23 9.78 -0.48
N VAL A 435 -5.50 9.18 -1.63
CA VAL A 435 -4.58 9.23 -2.78
C VAL A 435 -4.35 10.66 -3.26
N GLN A 436 -5.40 11.48 -3.26
CA GLN A 436 -5.30 12.88 -3.65
C GLN A 436 -4.39 13.68 -2.70
N THR A 437 -4.53 13.48 -1.40
CA THR A 437 -3.71 14.12 -0.37
C THR A 437 -2.27 13.69 -0.47
N ALA A 438 -2.03 12.38 -0.64
CA ALA A 438 -0.68 11.82 -0.74
C ALA A 438 0.09 12.31 -1.98
N LEU A 439 -0.55 12.32 -3.14
CA LEU A 439 0.09 12.77 -4.38
C LEU A 439 0.18 14.29 -4.51
N GLY A 440 -0.62 15.02 -3.74
CA GLY A 440 -0.59 16.47 -3.66
C GLY A 440 0.29 16.98 -2.50
N GLY A 441 0.44 18.29 -2.42
CA GLY A 441 1.05 18.94 -1.25
C GLY A 441 2.53 18.63 -1.04
N TYR A 442 2.98 18.78 0.21
CA TYR A 442 4.37 18.59 0.60
C TYR A 442 4.75 17.11 0.61
N GLN A 443 5.88 16.78 -0.01
CA GLN A 443 6.36 15.40 -0.13
C GLN A 443 7.36 15.09 0.99
N SER A 444 6.85 14.71 2.17
CA SER A 444 7.64 14.46 3.39
C SER A 444 8.70 13.36 3.25
N VAL A 445 8.53 12.44 2.30
CA VAL A 445 9.52 11.40 1.97
C VAL A 445 10.90 11.99 1.63
N ASN A 446 10.94 13.19 1.07
CA ASN A 446 12.18 13.89 0.71
C ASN A 446 13.09 14.16 1.92
N GLU A 447 12.52 14.26 3.13
CA GLU A 447 13.29 14.44 4.35
C GLU A 447 14.09 13.21 4.75
N TYR A 448 13.65 12.01 4.33
CA TYR A 448 14.34 10.75 4.64
C TYR A 448 15.51 10.45 3.70
N ILE A 449 15.46 10.94 2.46
CA ILE A 449 16.34 10.50 1.36
C ILE A 449 17.39 11.54 0.95
N ARG A 450 17.42 12.70 1.61
CA ARG A 450 18.48 13.73 1.43
C ARG A 450 19.58 13.60 2.49
N PRO A 451 20.76 14.23 2.33
CA PRO A 451 21.79 14.27 3.37
C PRO A 451 21.24 14.71 4.74
N GLY A 452 21.59 13.98 5.80
CA GLY A 452 21.01 14.12 7.15
C GLY A 452 19.67 13.41 7.34
N GLY A 453 19.05 12.91 6.26
CA GLY A 453 17.82 12.14 6.28
C GLY A 453 18.06 10.69 6.71
N ARG A 454 17.12 10.12 7.45
CA ARG A 454 17.29 8.80 8.08
C ARG A 454 17.67 7.69 7.07
N VAL A 455 16.94 7.55 5.97
CA VAL A 455 17.19 6.49 4.97
C VAL A 455 18.52 6.72 4.24
N TYR A 456 18.85 7.98 3.96
CA TYR A 456 20.12 8.38 3.35
C TYR A 456 21.33 7.96 4.20
N GLU A 457 21.31 8.29 5.49
CA GLU A 457 22.40 7.95 6.42
C GLU A 457 22.48 6.43 6.64
N GLN A 458 21.34 5.77 6.82
CA GLN A 458 21.27 4.31 7.00
C GLN A 458 21.87 3.57 5.80
N ARG A 459 21.54 4.00 4.57
CA ARG A 459 22.11 3.43 3.35
C ARG A 459 23.63 3.61 3.31
N ASN A 460 24.12 4.82 3.55
CA ASN A 460 25.57 5.10 3.48
C ASN A 460 26.34 4.23 4.47
N TYR A 461 25.87 4.18 5.73
CA TYR A 461 26.49 3.37 6.76
C TYR A 461 26.50 1.88 6.40
N VAL A 462 25.36 1.31 6.00
CA VAL A 462 25.26 -0.12 5.65
C VAL A 462 26.12 -0.47 4.44
N TYR A 463 26.17 0.41 3.43
CA TYR A 463 27.04 0.22 2.27
C TYR A 463 28.52 0.17 2.66
N GLU A 464 28.99 1.11 3.49
CA GLU A 464 30.37 1.16 3.95
C GLU A 464 30.70 -0.05 4.85
N ALA A 465 29.82 -0.39 5.79
CA ALA A 465 30.00 -1.50 6.71
C ALA A 465 30.13 -2.84 5.97
N LEU A 466 29.22 -3.13 5.03
CA LEU A 466 29.27 -4.37 4.24
C LEU A 466 30.55 -4.47 3.40
N ASN A 467 30.95 -3.39 2.73
CA ASN A 467 32.19 -3.39 1.92
C ASN A 467 33.47 -3.39 2.77
N SER A 468 33.37 -3.23 4.10
CA SER A 468 34.49 -3.41 5.03
C SER A 468 34.69 -4.86 5.47
N ILE A 469 33.70 -5.73 5.26
CA ILE A 469 33.78 -7.16 5.60
C ILE A 469 34.58 -7.85 4.49
N ASP A 470 35.74 -8.39 4.84
CA ASP A 470 36.59 -9.11 3.90
C ASP A 470 35.83 -10.30 3.29
N GLY A 471 35.71 -10.34 1.96
CA GLY A 471 34.92 -11.32 1.21
C GLY A 471 33.48 -10.91 0.89
N ILE A 472 33.05 -9.70 1.29
CA ILE A 472 31.74 -9.14 0.94
C ILE A 472 31.93 -7.87 0.10
N THR A 473 31.14 -7.74 -0.95
CA THR A 473 31.08 -6.54 -1.78
C THR A 473 29.63 -6.17 -2.05
N ALA A 474 29.33 -4.89 -2.26
CA ALA A 474 27.98 -4.48 -2.66
C ALA A 474 28.02 -3.24 -3.55
N VAL A 475 27.14 -3.18 -4.55
CA VAL A 475 26.86 -1.95 -5.32
C VAL A 475 26.04 -1.00 -4.45
N LYS A 476 26.37 0.30 -4.47
CA LYS A 476 25.67 1.31 -3.66
C LYS A 476 24.25 1.54 -4.19
N PRO A 477 23.20 1.37 -3.37
CA PRO A 477 21.83 1.63 -3.81
C PRO A 477 21.59 3.11 -4.14
N LYS A 478 21.01 3.38 -5.31
CA LYS A 478 20.63 4.74 -5.73
C LYS A 478 19.23 5.13 -5.25
N ALA A 479 18.42 4.14 -4.84
CA ALA A 479 17.06 4.34 -4.39
C ALA A 479 16.56 3.24 -3.44
N ALA A 480 15.30 3.34 -3.04
CA ALA A 480 14.57 2.39 -2.18
C ALA A 480 15.20 2.24 -0.79
N PHE A 481 15.14 1.04 -0.21
CA PHE A 481 15.69 0.74 1.11
C PHE A 481 16.24 -0.69 1.22
N TYR A 482 16.83 -1.17 0.12
CA TYR A 482 17.42 -2.50 -0.03
C TYR A 482 18.86 -2.38 -0.51
N ILE A 483 19.69 -3.34 -0.12
CA ILE A 483 21.01 -3.58 -0.71
C ILE A 483 21.14 -5.08 -0.97
N PHE A 484 21.87 -5.45 -2.02
CA PHE A 484 22.03 -6.83 -2.49
C PHE A 484 23.52 -7.20 -2.53
N PRO A 485 24.14 -7.56 -1.37
CA PRO A 485 25.56 -7.83 -1.31
C PRO A 485 25.91 -9.19 -1.93
N LYS A 486 27.12 -9.25 -2.48
CA LYS A 486 27.79 -10.43 -2.98
C LYS A 486 28.74 -11.01 -1.94
N MET A 487 28.81 -12.32 -1.86
CA MET A 487 29.70 -13.11 -1.01
C MET A 487 30.78 -13.81 -1.85
N ASP A 488 32.01 -13.85 -1.35
CA ASP A 488 33.06 -14.71 -1.88
C ASP A 488 32.78 -16.18 -1.51
N ILE A 489 32.11 -16.88 -2.42
CA ILE A 489 31.71 -18.28 -2.24
C ILE A 489 32.90 -19.21 -1.97
N LYS A 490 34.08 -18.92 -2.53
CA LYS A 490 35.27 -19.77 -2.33
C LYS A 490 35.83 -19.56 -0.94
N LYS A 491 35.85 -18.32 -0.47
CA LYS A 491 36.32 -17.99 0.86
C LYS A 491 35.45 -18.62 1.93
N PHE A 492 34.12 -18.49 1.82
CA PHE A 492 33.19 -18.97 2.84
C PHE A 492 32.67 -20.39 2.61
N ASN A 493 33.13 -21.07 1.55
CA ASN A 493 32.66 -22.40 1.13
C ASN A 493 31.13 -22.46 0.87
N ILE A 494 30.53 -21.37 0.36
CA ILE A 494 29.08 -21.33 0.11
C ILE A 494 28.74 -22.26 -1.06
N THR A 495 27.86 -23.20 -0.79
CA THR A 495 27.26 -24.13 -1.76
C THR A 495 25.74 -24.01 -1.82
N ASP A 496 25.12 -23.48 -0.76
CA ASP A 496 23.68 -23.30 -0.61
C ASP A 496 23.39 -21.97 0.12
N ASP A 497 22.75 -21.02 -0.56
CA ASP A 497 22.43 -19.72 0.02
C ASP A 497 21.25 -19.76 1.01
N GLU A 498 20.41 -20.80 0.97
CA GLU A 498 19.38 -21.06 1.97
C GLU A 498 19.99 -21.53 3.28
N GLN A 499 20.93 -22.48 3.21
CA GLN A 499 21.66 -22.94 4.39
C GLN A 499 22.45 -21.78 5.03
N PHE A 500 23.10 -20.93 4.23
CA PHE A 500 23.75 -19.72 4.74
C PHE A 500 22.76 -18.81 5.50
N ALA A 501 21.57 -18.58 4.95
CA ALA A 501 20.55 -17.76 5.59
C ALA A 501 20.04 -18.39 6.90
N LEU A 502 19.92 -19.72 6.96
CA LEU A 502 19.56 -20.46 8.18
C LEU A 502 20.66 -20.38 9.24
N ASP A 503 21.93 -20.56 8.86
CA ASP A 503 23.07 -20.49 9.77
C ASP A 503 23.19 -19.11 10.42
N LEU A 504 23.07 -18.05 9.60
CA LEU A 504 23.06 -16.67 10.09
C LEU A 504 21.88 -16.41 11.04
N LEU A 505 20.69 -16.93 10.70
CA LEU A 505 19.51 -16.82 11.56
C LEU A 505 19.72 -17.55 12.90
N HIS A 506 20.28 -18.77 12.87
CA HIS A 506 20.51 -19.57 14.07
C HIS A 506 21.57 -18.96 14.97
N GLU A 507 22.67 -18.45 14.41
CA GLU A 507 23.78 -17.91 15.17
C GLU A 507 23.52 -16.48 15.66
N LYS A 508 23.19 -15.57 14.74
CA LYS A 508 23.09 -14.13 15.03
C LYS A 508 21.66 -13.65 15.25
N LYS A 509 20.64 -14.51 15.06
CA LYS A 509 19.22 -14.13 15.14
C LYS A 509 18.85 -13.02 14.12
N ILE A 510 19.55 -12.99 12.99
CA ILE A 510 19.31 -12.05 11.90
C ILE A 510 18.62 -12.78 10.76
N LEU A 511 17.41 -12.33 10.41
CA LEU A 511 16.64 -12.88 9.30
C LEU A 511 16.87 -12.04 8.04
N ILE A 512 17.44 -12.66 7.01
CA ILE A 512 17.69 -12.07 5.68
C ILE A 512 16.81 -12.71 4.61
N THR A 513 16.97 -12.31 3.35
CA THR A 513 16.46 -13.08 2.20
C THR A 513 17.64 -13.50 1.33
N ARG A 514 17.80 -14.79 1.06
CA ARG A 514 18.84 -15.34 0.18
C ARG A 514 18.68 -14.90 -1.28
N GLY A 515 19.73 -14.99 -2.08
CA GLY A 515 19.78 -14.56 -3.48
C GLY A 515 18.83 -15.34 -4.40
N GLY A 516 18.79 -16.66 -4.28
CA GLY A 516 17.90 -17.54 -5.03
C GLY A 516 16.41 -17.24 -4.78
N GLY A 517 16.09 -16.61 -3.65
CA GLY A 517 14.76 -16.08 -3.37
C GLY A 517 14.32 -14.93 -4.30
N PHE A 518 15.24 -14.36 -5.09
CA PHE A 518 15.04 -13.34 -6.12
C PHE A 518 15.32 -13.87 -7.53
N ASN A 519 15.26 -15.20 -7.73
CA ASN A 519 15.59 -15.86 -8.99
C ASN A 519 16.99 -15.51 -9.52
N TRP A 520 17.93 -15.27 -8.61
CA TRP A 520 19.35 -15.16 -8.92
C TRP A 520 19.97 -16.56 -9.02
N GLY A 521 20.77 -16.80 -10.05
CA GLY A 521 21.21 -18.15 -10.43
C GLY A 521 22.36 -18.72 -9.60
N GLU A 522 23.10 -17.88 -8.88
CA GLU A 522 24.29 -18.26 -8.12
C GLU A 522 24.03 -18.12 -6.61
N PRO A 523 24.58 -19.00 -5.76
CA PRO A 523 24.37 -18.92 -4.30
C PRO A 523 25.30 -17.88 -3.63
N ASP A 524 25.57 -16.77 -4.31
CA ASP A 524 26.59 -15.79 -3.94
C ASP A 524 25.99 -14.45 -3.48
N HIS A 525 24.68 -14.32 -3.35
CA HIS A 525 24.03 -13.07 -2.94
C HIS A 525 23.00 -13.25 -1.83
N PHE A 526 22.69 -12.15 -1.16
CA PHE A 526 21.55 -12.02 -0.27
C PHE A 526 21.02 -10.58 -0.27
N ARG A 527 19.83 -10.36 0.29
CA ARG A 527 19.24 -9.03 0.47
C ARG A 527 19.03 -8.72 1.95
N ILE A 528 19.40 -7.49 2.32
CA ILE A 528 18.97 -6.88 3.59
C ILE A 528 18.23 -5.55 3.34
N VAL A 529 17.38 -5.17 4.29
CA VAL A 529 16.81 -3.82 4.39
C VAL A 529 17.60 -2.99 5.40
N TYR A 530 17.85 -1.72 5.06
CA TYR A 530 18.48 -0.77 5.98
C TYR A 530 17.47 0.17 6.66
N LEU A 531 16.26 -0.33 6.92
CA LEU A 531 15.21 0.38 7.64
C LEU A 531 15.41 0.49 9.17
N PRO A 532 16.01 -0.49 9.90
CA PRO A 532 16.20 -0.40 11.35
C PRO A 532 16.91 0.89 11.79
N ARG A 533 16.66 1.36 13.01
CA ARG A 533 17.35 2.56 13.53
C ARG A 533 18.87 2.39 13.47
N MET A 534 19.59 3.51 13.37
CA MET A 534 21.04 3.50 13.15
C MET A 534 21.79 2.68 14.20
N GLU A 535 21.36 2.72 15.45
CA GLU A 535 21.97 1.95 16.54
C GLU A 535 21.81 0.43 16.31
N VAL A 536 20.62 0.00 15.89
CA VAL A 536 20.31 -1.41 15.57
C VAL A 536 21.06 -1.85 14.32
N LEU A 537 21.22 -0.96 13.33
CA LEU A 537 22.01 -1.25 12.14
C LEU A 537 23.48 -1.47 12.49
N LYS A 538 24.06 -0.61 13.33
CA LYS A 538 25.46 -0.76 13.78
C LYS A 538 25.70 -2.12 14.41
N GLU A 539 24.89 -2.48 15.40
CA GLU A 539 24.93 -3.79 16.06
C GLU A 539 24.79 -4.93 15.05
N SER A 540 23.82 -4.86 14.14
CA SER A 540 23.61 -5.91 13.14
C SER A 540 24.74 -6.06 12.12
N MET A 541 25.42 -4.95 11.77
CA MET A 541 26.56 -5.00 10.86
C MET A 541 27.81 -5.53 11.57
N GLU A 542 27.98 -5.26 12.87
CA GLU A 542 29.00 -5.87 13.71
C GLU A 542 28.76 -7.40 13.83
N ASP A 543 27.52 -7.82 14.09
CA ASP A 543 27.14 -9.25 14.12
C ASP A 543 27.39 -9.96 12.78
N LEU A 544 27.08 -9.31 11.65
CA LEU A 544 27.39 -9.82 10.32
C LEU A 544 28.90 -9.95 10.09
N ALA A 545 29.68 -8.93 10.48
CA ALA A 545 31.13 -8.98 10.36
C ALA A 545 31.75 -10.10 11.20
N ASP A 546 31.26 -10.29 12.43
CA ASP A 546 31.67 -11.38 13.31
C ASP A 546 31.34 -12.74 12.72
N PHE A 547 30.10 -12.94 12.22
CA PHE A 547 29.69 -14.16 11.53
C PHE A 547 30.65 -14.49 10.38
N PHE A 548 30.87 -13.56 9.45
CA PHE A 548 31.73 -13.78 8.29
C PHE A 548 33.22 -13.96 8.64
N ALA A 549 33.69 -13.49 9.80
CA ALA A 549 35.08 -13.66 10.21
C ALA A 549 35.46 -15.14 10.38
N HIS A 550 34.51 -15.99 10.80
CA HIS A 550 34.73 -17.41 11.04
C HIS A 550 33.85 -18.33 10.20
N TYR A 551 32.84 -17.81 9.49
CA TYR A 551 31.91 -18.65 8.75
C TYR A 551 32.59 -19.42 7.61
N ARG A 552 32.34 -20.73 7.62
CA ARG A 552 32.62 -21.68 6.55
C ARG A 552 31.42 -22.63 6.54
N GLN A 553 30.67 -22.64 5.45
CA GLN A 553 29.49 -23.49 5.33
C GLN A 553 29.87 -24.98 5.31
#